data_AF-A0A9E6BQX4-F1
#
_entry.id   AF-A0A9E6BQX4-F1
#
_cell.length_a   1.000
_cell.length_b   1.000
_cell.length_c   1.000
_cell.angle_alpha   90.00
_cell.angle_beta   90.00
_cell.angle_gamma   90.00
#
_symmetry.space_group_name_H-M   'P 1'
#
loop_
_entity.id
_entity.type
_entity.pdbx_description
1 polymer ?
#
loop_
_entity_poly.entity_id
_entity_poly.type
_entity_poly.pdbx_seq_one_letter_code
_entity_poly.pdbx_strand_id
1 'polypeptide(L)'
;MRRAVRTLVGLLIVAAAWTVWRGQEGRCRAAGPSRASRSQKVLRYYQDLHRSAHERLVQSLQELAAWCEARGLDEAAAEVRGAIRPFEPGRVELESLPEKVQPPIDLALPEEQREWRMRLRRLRKQYARDLYLLSRRVLRAGFPSYAYALVRQVAHYDPDHEAARRLLGFERYGDRWVTPFTASMLRRGYVWHERFGWLPEKHVVRYENGERYFRGWIDAKKEAELRRNFRYAWQVRTDHYLVKTNHSLEAGVKLARALEEFYQFFRQTFIAFFNTPEQMQKLFEGGGTARSRRRLQRPHTVHFYRIRSEYVERLRDRIPQIEITNGLYLPDDRIIYTFYNPDPEADMRGTLFHEATHQLFYESQSRDRPIANDANFWAVEGIACYMESAQLGPKGLTAGDPSYVRFQVARYRYVEEGFYIPLAKFVRMSKAEIQHHPEIGKGVRAGVLLHALRRRPVSRRIHRASVTNLQRQRARTTTDRVAGRVDRCEFRRAGPPVR
;
A
#
# COMPACT_ATOMS: atom_id res chain seq x y z
N MET A 1 20.81 41.11 -48.94
CA MET A 1 21.90 41.22 -49.93
C MET A 1 23.26 41.07 -49.22
N ARG A 2 24.20 40.35 -49.85
CA ARG A 2 25.70 40.42 -49.76
C ARG A 2 26.35 40.94 -48.45
N ARG A 3 27.10 40.10 -47.70
CA ARG A 3 28.61 39.97 -47.68
C ARG A 3 29.35 41.11 -46.95
N ALA A 4 30.50 40.97 -46.27
CA ALA A 4 31.33 39.84 -45.76
C ALA A 4 32.51 40.44 -44.94
N VAL A 5 33.62 39.68 -44.72
CA VAL A 5 34.99 40.11 -44.28
C VAL A 5 35.21 40.19 -42.76
N ARG A 6 36.30 39.76 -42.08
CA ARG A 6 37.45 38.78 -42.14
C ARG A 6 38.20 38.98 -40.79
N THR A 7 38.51 37.98 -39.96
CA THR A 7 39.71 37.09 -39.87
C THR A 7 41.00 37.68 -39.24
N LEU A 8 41.78 36.80 -38.55
CA LEU A 8 43.18 36.94 -38.04
C LEU A 8 43.30 37.59 -36.63
N VAL A 9 44.23 37.21 -35.71
CA VAL A 9 45.03 35.97 -35.48
C VAL A 9 45.55 35.95 -34.01
N GLY A 10 46.05 34.82 -33.47
CA GLY A 10 46.78 34.82 -32.17
C GLY A 10 47.05 33.42 -31.56
N LEU A 11 48.11 32.74 -32.00
CA LEU A 11 48.50 31.39 -31.58
C LEU A 11 49.82 31.47 -30.78
N LEU A 12 49.97 30.72 -29.68
CA LEU A 12 51.29 30.32 -29.17
C LEU A 12 51.23 28.98 -28.44
N ILE A 13 52.34 28.23 -28.54
CA ILE A 13 52.47 26.79 -28.26
C ILE A 13 53.56 26.59 -27.21
N VAL A 14 53.38 25.66 -26.27
CA VAL A 14 54.46 24.76 -25.82
C VAL A 14 53.86 23.36 -25.64
N ALA A 15 54.58 22.33 -26.10
CA ALA A 15 54.20 20.92 -26.01
C ALA A 15 55.30 20.11 -25.30
N ALA A 16 54.91 18.95 -24.75
CA ALA A 16 55.70 17.79 -24.30
C ALA A 16 55.05 17.20 -23.02
N ALA A 17 55.03 15.89 -22.76
CA ALA A 17 55.59 14.76 -23.50
C ALA A 17 54.62 13.55 -23.52
N TRP A 18 54.63 12.81 -24.63
CA TRP A 18 54.22 11.41 -24.65
C TRP A 18 55.44 10.54 -24.35
N THR A 19 55.36 9.65 -23.36
CA THR A 19 55.76 8.22 -23.37
C THR A 19 55.90 7.68 -21.93
N VAL A 20 55.94 6.34 -21.80
CA VAL A 20 56.06 5.56 -20.55
C VAL A 20 54.79 5.49 -19.70
N TRP A 21 53.87 4.60 -20.10
CA TRP A 21 53.59 3.37 -19.31
C TRP A 21 52.83 2.33 -20.16
N ARG A 22 53.56 1.42 -20.82
CA ARG A 22 53.03 0.08 -21.12
C ARG A 22 53.32 -0.81 -19.92
N GLY A 23 52.37 -1.67 -19.54
CA GLY A 23 52.63 -2.75 -18.59
C GLY A 23 51.99 -2.59 -17.21
N GLN A 24 50.66 -2.72 -17.15
CA GLN A 24 50.05 -3.68 -16.24
C GLN A 24 48.66 -4.07 -16.74
N GLU A 25 48.59 -5.21 -17.44
CA GLU A 25 47.34 -5.96 -17.57
C GLU A 25 47.00 -6.57 -16.21
N GLY A 26 46.51 -5.72 -15.30
CA GLY A 26 45.90 -6.16 -14.06
C GLY A 26 44.69 -7.01 -14.41
N ARG A 27 44.85 -8.35 -14.37
CA ARG A 27 43.75 -9.30 -14.56
C ARG A 27 42.62 -8.93 -13.60
N CYS A 28 41.57 -8.30 -14.12
CA CYS A 28 40.33 -8.06 -13.40
C CYS A 28 39.71 -9.41 -13.04
N ARG A 29 40.13 -9.99 -11.90
CA ARG A 29 39.46 -11.13 -11.27
C ARG A 29 37.98 -10.77 -11.19
N ALA A 30 37.14 -11.53 -11.89
CA ALA A 30 35.72 -11.25 -11.99
C ALA A 30 35.13 -11.10 -10.58
N ALA A 31 34.78 -9.87 -10.21
CA ALA A 31 34.22 -9.60 -8.90
C ALA A 31 32.94 -10.42 -8.74
N GLY A 32 32.91 -11.28 -7.70
CA GLY A 32 31.80 -12.20 -7.48
C GLY A 32 30.45 -11.46 -7.43
N PRO A 33 29.34 -12.10 -7.85
CA PRO A 33 28.06 -11.43 -8.01
C PRO A 33 27.66 -10.72 -6.71
N SER A 34 27.47 -9.40 -6.80
CA SER A 34 27.16 -8.56 -5.64
C SER A 34 25.98 -9.11 -4.82
N ARG A 35 25.90 -8.80 -3.52
CA ARG A 35 24.82 -9.26 -2.63
C ARG A 35 23.42 -8.99 -3.21
N ALA A 36 23.27 -7.90 -3.98
CA ALA A 36 22.04 -7.56 -4.70
C ALA A 36 21.73 -8.45 -5.92
N SER A 37 22.77 -8.96 -6.61
CA SER A 37 22.69 -9.94 -7.70
C SER A 37 22.40 -11.35 -7.17
N ARG A 38 23.10 -11.79 -6.10
CA ARG A 38 22.84 -13.08 -5.43
C ARG A 38 21.39 -13.15 -4.92
N SER A 39 20.90 -12.08 -4.28
CA SER A 39 19.49 -11.96 -3.86
C SER A 39 18.51 -12.02 -5.04
N GLN A 40 18.82 -11.42 -6.19
CA GLN A 40 17.98 -11.54 -7.40
C GLN A 40 17.93 -12.96 -7.96
N LYS A 41 19.05 -13.69 -7.98
CA LYS A 41 19.08 -15.09 -8.43
C LYS A 41 18.19 -15.99 -7.55
N VAL A 42 18.26 -15.84 -6.23
CA VAL A 42 17.41 -16.60 -5.29
C VAL A 42 15.92 -16.25 -5.46
N LEU A 43 15.58 -14.96 -5.65
CA LEU A 43 14.19 -14.59 -5.93
C LEU A 43 13.66 -15.19 -7.24
N ARG A 44 14.47 -15.21 -8.30
CA ARG A 44 14.12 -15.85 -9.58
C ARG A 44 13.83 -17.33 -9.39
N TYR A 45 14.72 -18.07 -8.73
CA TYR A 45 14.51 -19.49 -8.42
C TYR A 45 13.13 -19.77 -7.78
N TYR A 46 12.69 -18.96 -6.82
CA TYR A 46 11.34 -19.11 -6.25
C TYR A 46 10.21 -18.67 -7.19
N GLN A 47 10.44 -17.70 -8.07
CA GLN A 47 9.48 -17.32 -9.13
C GLN A 47 9.35 -18.40 -10.20
N ASP A 48 10.41 -19.15 -10.47
CA ASP A 48 10.42 -20.26 -11.41
C ASP A 48 9.76 -21.51 -10.78
N LEU A 49 10.02 -21.81 -9.50
CA LEU A 49 9.23 -22.81 -8.74
C LEU A 49 7.73 -22.49 -8.72
N HIS A 50 7.37 -21.22 -8.57
CA HIS A 50 5.98 -20.76 -8.62
C HIS A 50 5.38 -20.96 -10.01
N ARG A 51 6.14 -20.63 -11.06
CA ARG A 51 5.74 -20.82 -12.46
C ARG A 51 5.46 -22.29 -12.76
N SER A 52 6.38 -23.20 -12.42
CA SER A 52 6.18 -24.63 -12.69
C SER A 52 5.05 -25.26 -11.87
N ALA A 53 4.76 -24.73 -10.67
CA ALA A 53 3.55 -25.13 -9.93
C ALA A 53 2.27 -24.67 -10.64
N HIS A 54 2.28 -23.44 -11.18
CA HIS A 54 1.15 -22.89 -11.92
C HIS A 54 0.94 -23.62 -13.26
N GLU A 55 1.99 -23.90 -14.02
CA GLU A 55 1.95 -24.66 -15.28
C GLU A 55 1.31 -26.05 -15.08
N ARG A 56 1.67 -26.76 -14.00
CA ARG A 56 1.00 -28.03 -13.64
C ARG A 56 -0.48 -27.87 -13.31
N LEU A 57 -0.87 -26.81 -12.59
CA LEU A 57 -2.30 -26.54 -12.36
C LEU A 57 -3.02 -26.29 -13.69
N VAL A 58 -2.46 -25.45 -14.57
CA VAL A 58 -3.07 -25.12 -15.86
C VAL A 58 -3.27 -26.38 -16.70
N GLN A 59 -2.26 -27.26 -16.76
CA GLN A 59 -2.38 -28.56 -17.43
C GLN A 59 -3.52 -29.40 -16.84
N SER A 60 -3.58 -29.61 -15.52
CA SER A 60 -4.66 -30.40 -14.91
C SER A 60 -6.05 -29.76 -15.03
N LEU A 61 -6.16 -28.43 -15.16
CA LEU A 61 -7.42 -27.76 -15.48
C LEU A 61 -7.81 -27.95 -16.95
N GLN A 62 -6.85 -27.96 -17.88
CA GLN A 62 -7.10 -28.28 -19.30
C GLN A 62 -7.55 -29.74 -19.47
N GLU A 63 -6.90 -30.68 -18.78
CA GLU A 63 -7.30 -32.09 -18.72
C GLU A 63 -8.73 -32.26 -18.16
N LEU A 64 -9.09 -31.50 -17.11
CA LEU A 64 -10.44 -31.51 -16.56
C LEU A 64 -11.48 -30.87 -17.51
N ALA A 65 -11.14 -29.79 -18.21
CA ALA A 65 -12.02 -29.18 -19.19
C ALA A 65 -12.31 -30.13 -20.36
N ALA A 66 -11.27 -30.79 -20.90
CA ALA A 66 -11.43 -31.80 -21.96
C ALA A 66 -12.25 -33.01 -21.49
N TRP A 67 -12.11 -33.41 -20.22
CA TRP A 67 -12.94 -34.47 -19.61
C TRP A 67 -14.43 -34.09 -19.55
N CYS A 68 -14.75 -32.80 -19.34
CA CYS A 68 -16.12 -32.28 -19.38
C CYS A 68 -16.69 -32.27 -20.80
N GLU A 69 -15.94 -31.81 -21.79
CA GLU A 69 -16.36 -31.79 -23.21
C GLU A 69 -16.63 -33.21 -23.74
N ALA A 70 -15.79 -34.17 -23.38
CA ALA A 70 -15.99 -35.59 -23.71
C ALA A 70 -17.27 -36.22 -23.11
N ARG A 71 -18.00 -35.47 -22.27
CA ARG A 71 -19.30 -35.83 -21.67
C ARG A 71 -20.44 -34.87 -22.07
N GLY A 72 -20.20 -33.95 -23.00
CA GLY A 72 -21.18 -32.93 -23.39
C GLY A 72 -21.46 -31.87 -22.31
N LEU A 73 -20.54 -31.68 -21.37
CA LEU A 73 -20.67 -30.70 -20.28
C LEU A 73 -19.97 -29.37 -20.64
N ASP A 74 -20.38 -28.75 -21.75
CA ASP A 74 -19.67 -27.61 -22.35
C ASP A 74 -19.62 -26.38 -21.42
N GLU A 75 -20.69 -26.09 -20.69
CA GLU A 75 -20.70 -25.02 -19.66
C GLU A 75 -19.68 -25.31 -18.53
N ALA A 76 -19.53 -26.56 -18.13
CA ALA A 76 -18.53 -26.97 -17.13
C ALA A 76 -17.11 -26.90 -17.69
N ALA A 77 -16.90 -27.14 -18.98
CA ALA A 77 -15.62 -26.93 -19.65
C ALA A 77 -15.28 -25.44 -19.79
N ALA A 78 -16.29 -24.58 -19.96
CA ALA A 78 -16.13 -23.12 -19.93
C ALA A 78 -15.80 -22.60 -18.52
N GLU A 79 -16.49 -23.04 -17.46
CA GLU A 79 -16.14 -22.70 -16.06
C GLU A 79 -14.74 -23.24 -15.70
N VAL A 80 -14.50 -24.51 -16.08
CA VAL A 80 -13.22 -25.13 -16.46
C VAL A 80 -12.08 -24.12 -16.74
N ARG A 81 -12.14 -23.61 -17.97
CA ARG A 81 -11.18 -22.68 -18.56
C ARG A 81 -11.20 -21.30 -17.92
N GLY A 82 -12.35 -20.83 -17.46
CA GLY A 82 -12.48 -19.55 -16.73
C GLY A 82 -11.69 -19.52 -15.42
N ALA A 83 -11.38 -20.68 -14.83
CA ALA A 83 -10.49 -20.78 -13.66
C ALA A 83 -8.98 -20.66 -14.02
N ILE A 84 -8.61 -20.78 -15.29
CA ILE A 84 -7.23 -20.61 -15.77
C ILE A 84 -6.90 -19.12 -15.82
N ARG A 85 -5.75 -18.74 -15.25
CA ARG A 85 -5.31 -17.33 -15.13
C ARG A 85 -3.94 -17.12 -15.77
N PRO A 86 -3.66 -15.98 -16.42
CA PRO A 86 -2.32 -15.65 -16.87
C PRO A 86 -1.31 -15.60 -15.70
N PHE A 87 -0.13 -16.18 -15.90
CA PHE A 87 0.95 -16.14 -14.91
C PHE A 87 1.66 -14.78 -14.91
N GLU A 88 1.26 -13.88 -14.01
CA GLU A 88 1.86 -12.55 -13.87
C GLU A 88 2.69 -12.41 -12.57
N PRO A 89 3.96 -12.82 -12.57
CA PRO A 89 4.77 -12.87 -11.35
C PRO A 89 5.03 -11.46 -10.82
N GLY A 90 4.45 -11.13 -9.67
CA GLY A 90 4.65 -9.84 -9.01
C GLY A 90 3.77 -8.70 -9.54
N ARG A 91 2.69 -9.00 -10.26
CA ARG A 91 1.52 -8.11 -10.26
C ARG A 91 0.84 -8.21 -8.91
N VAL A 92 0.46 -7.05 -8.38
CA VAL A 92 -0.33 -6.92 -7.15
C VAL A 92 -1.79 -6.86 -7.59
N GLU A 93 -2.39 -8.00 -7.94
CA GLU A 93 -3.84 -8.04 -8.20
C GLU A 93 -4.60 -7.94 -6.87
N LEU A 94 -5.49 -6.96 -6.78
CA LEU A 94 -6.25 -6.61 -5.57
C LEU A 94 -7.66 -7.18 -5.56
N GLU A 95 -7.82 -8.40 -6.07
CA GLU A 95 -9.13 -9.02 -6.08
C GLU A 95 -9.63 -9.22 -4.65
N SER A 96 -10.85 -8.76 -4.39
CA SER A 96 -11.54 -8.98 -3.13
C SER A 96 -11.69 -10.48 -2.90
N LEU A 97 -11.35 -10.94 -1.69
CA LEU A 97 -11.58 -12.32 -1.31
C LEU A 97 -13.07 -12.50 -0.99
N PRO A 98 -13.71 -13.63 -1.35
CA PRO A 98 -15.09 -13.89 -0.98
C PRO A 98 -15.30 -13.75 0.52
N GLU A 99 -16.36 -13.06 0.96
CA GLU A 99 -16.64 -12.97 2.39
C GLU A 99 -17.25 -14.27 2.92
N LYS A 100 -18.24 -14.83 2.21
CA LYS A 100 -18.87 -16.09 2.59
C LYS A 100 -17.90 -17.27 2.41
N VAL A 101 -17.98 -18.21 3.35
CA VAL A 101 -17.35 -19.53 3.29
C VAL A 101 -17.91 -20.27 2.07
N GLN A 102 -17.06 -20.98 1.34
CA GLN A 102 -17.47 -21.66 0.11
C GLN A 102 -18.42 -22.82 0.48
N PRO A 103 -19.67 -22.85 -0.05
CA PRO A 103 -20.67 -23.84 0.34
C PRO A 103 -20.19 -25.29 0.06
N PRO A 104 -20.80 -26.31 0.70
CA PRO A 104 -20.63 -27.69 0.26
C PRO A 104 -21.07 -27.83 -1.21
N ILE A 105 -20.55 -28.85 -1.90
CA ILE A 105 -21.11 -29.21 -3.21
C ILE A 105 -22.44 -29.90 -2.93
N ASP A 106 -23.50 -29.45 -3.60
CA ASP A 106 -24.84 -30.01 -3.42
C ASP A 106 -24.87 -31.48 -3.87
N LEU A 107 -25.45 -32.33 -3.02
CA LEU A 107 -25.57 -33.76 -3.25
C LEU A 107 -26.72 -34.09 -4.21
N ALA A 108 -27.70 -33.19 -4.36
CA ALA A 108 -28.81 -33.34 -5.30
C ALA A 108 -28.40 -33.16 -6.78
N LEU A 109 -27.21 -32.60 -7.04
CA LEU A 109 -26.68 -32.45 -8.39
C LEU A 109 -26.43 -33.82 -9.07
N PRO A 110 -26.58 -33.92 -10.41
CA PRO A 110 -26.20 -35.12 -11.17
C PRO A 110 -24.75 -35.57 -10.91
N GLU A 111 -24.46 -36.85 -11.09
CA GLU A 111 -23.18 -37.42 -10.67
C GLU A 111 -21.97 -36.74 -11.33
N GLU A 112 -21.98 -36.60 -12.66
CA GLU A 112 -20.91 -35.93 -13.40
C GLU A 112 -20.76 -34.45 -12.99
N GLN A 113 -21.89 -33.79 -12.73
CA GLN A 113 -21.98 -32.41 -12.24
C GLN A 113 -21.40 -32.25 -10.82
N ARG A 114 -21.46 -33.28 -9.97
CA ARG A 114 -20.74 -33.33 -8.68
C ARG A 114 -19.26 -33.64 -8.91
N GLU A 115 -18.95 -34.57 -9.81
CA GLU A 115 -17.60 -35.06 -10.04
C GLU A 115 -16.65 -33.96 -10.51
N TRP A 116 -16.99 -33.22 -11.58
CA TRP A 116 -16.08 -32.17 -12.06
C TRP A 116 -15.90 -31.06 -11.02
N ARG A 117 -16.95 -30.68 -10.28
CA ARG A 117 -16.88 -29.70 -9.18
C ARG A 117 -15.96 -30.19 -8.06
N MET A 118 -16.03 -31.47 -7.70
CA MET A 118 -15.12 -32.08 -6.73
C MET A 118 -13.67 -32.11 -7.24
N ARG A 119 -13.44 -32.48 -8.51
CA ARG A 119 -12.12 -32.48 -9.16
C ARG A 119 -11.53 -31.06 -9.20
N LEU A 120 -12.28 -30.06 -9.66
CA LEU A 120 -11.87 -28.65 -9.68
C LEU A 120 -11.51 -28.15 -8.27
N ARG A 121 -12.38 -28.40 -7.29
CA ARG A 121 -12.14 -27.97 -5.89
C ARG A 121 -10.91 -28.66 -5.30
N ARG A 122 -10.65 -29.93 -5.65
CA ARG A 122 -9.44 -30.68 -5.26
C ARG A 122 -8.18 -30.09 -5.89
N LEU A 123 -8.16 -29.82 -7.20
CA LEU A 123 -7.03 -29.22 -7.91
C LEU A 123 -6.68 -27.83 -7.34
N ARG A 124 -7.69 -26.96 -7.19
CA ARG A 124 -7.52 -25.62 -6.59
C ARG A 124 -6.96 -25.69 -5.17
N LYS A 125 -7.50 -26.57 -4.31
CA LYS A 125 -7.01 -26.76 -2.93
C LYS A 125 -5.60 -27.32 -2.89
N GLN A 126 -5.23 -28.23 -3.77
CA GLN A 126 -3.87 -28.76 -3.83
C GLN A 126 -2.86 -27.68 -4.23
N TYR A 127 -3.17 -26.92 -5.29
CA TYR A 127 -2.33 -25.79 -5.68
C TYR A 127 -2.20 -24.73 -4.57
N ALA A 128 -3.30 -24.41 -3.87
CA ALA A 128 -3.26 -23.50 -2.73
C ALA A 128 -2.35 -24.00 -1.59
N ARG A 129 -2.33 -25.30 -1.28
CA ARG A 129 -1.40 -25.90 -0.31
C ARG A 129 0.05 -25.76 -0.76
N ASP A 130 0.35 -26.05 -2.02
CA ASP A 130 1.70 -25.96 -2.59
C ASP A 130 2.21 -24.50 -2.55
N LEU A 131 1.35 -23.53 -2.89
CA LEU A 131 1.63 -22.10 -2.75
C LEU A 131 1.86 -21.69 -1.29
N TYR A 132 1.10 -22.23 -0.35
CA TYR A 132 1.27 -21.94 1.07
C TYR A 132 2.64 -22.45 1.57
N LEU A 133 3.04 -23.67 1.20
CA LEU A 133 4.37 -24.21 1.51
C LEU A 133 5.50 -23.42 0.82
N LEU A 134 5.30 -23.00 -0.43
CA LEU A 134 6.24 -22.12 -1.14
C LEU A 134 6.37 -20.77 -0.42
N SER A 135 5.27 -20.17 0.01
CA SER A 135 5.28 -18.87 0.72
C SER A 135 6.13 -18.89 1.99
N ARG A 136 6.09 -19.98 2.76
CA ARG A 136 6.93 -20.18 3.96
C ARG A 136 8.42 -20.29 3.60
N ARG A 137 8.76 -20.99 2.50
CA ARG A 137 10.15 -21.07 1.99
C ARG A 137 10.66 -19.72 1.50
N VAL A 138 9.85 -18.99 0.74
CA VAL A 138 10.13 -17.64 0.23
C VAL A 138 10.35 -16.63 1.37
N LEU A 139 9.57 -16.73 2.45
CA LEU A 139 9.75 -15.90 3.64
C LEU A 139 11.08 -16.18 4.33
N ARG A 140 11.39 -17.46 4.59
CA ARG A 140 12.68 -17.88 5.19
C ARG A 140 13.90 -17.44 4.36
N ALA A 141 13.74 -17.37 3.03
CA ALA A 141 14.77 -16.85 2.13
C ALA A 141 14.88 -15.29 2.10
N GLY A 142 14.09 -14.58 2.90
CA GLY A 142 14.18 -13.12 3.05
C GLY A 142 13.36 -12.31 2.05
N PHE A 143 12.30 -12.87 1.45
CA PHE A 143 11.44 -12.18 0.48
C PHE A 143 9.98 -12.00 0.98
N PRO A 144 9.75 -11.26 2.09
CA PRO A 144 8.43 -11.18 2.74
C PRO A 144 7.32 -10.65 1.83
N SER A 145 7.58 -9.67 0.96
CA SER A 145 6.56 -9.17 0.02
C SER A 145 6.11 -10.23 -0.98
N TYR A 146 7.02 -11.09 -1.45
CA TYR A 146 6.66 -12.16 -2.37
C TYR A 146 5.98 -13.33 -1.65
N ALA A 147 6.40 -13.66 -0.42
CA ALA A 147 5.68 -14.60 0.43
C ALA A 147 4.24 -14.15 0.71
N TYR A 148 4.02 -12.88 1.02
CA TYR A 148 2.67 -12.33 1.25
C TYR A 148 1.80 -12.36 -0.02
N ALA A 149 2.38 -12.06 -1.18
CA ALA A 149 1.69 -12.18 -2.47
C ALA A 149 1.24 -13.63 -2.75
N LEU A 150 2.09 -14.61 -2.44
CA LEU A 150 1.72 -16.03 -2.53
C LEU A 150 0.56 -16.36 -1.58
N VAL A 151 0.55 -15.88 -0.32
CA VAL A 151 -0.56 -16.14 0.61
C VAL A 151 -1.90 -15.55 0.13
N ARG A 152 -1.90 -14.40 -0.58
CA ARG A 152 -3.14 -13.92 -1.21
C ARG A 152 -3.62 -14.83 -2.35
N GLN A 153 -2.71 -15.43 -3.11
CA GLN A 153 -3.07 -16.44 -4.12
C GLN A 153 -3.58 -17.74 -3.47
N VAL A 154 -3.02 -18.17 -2.34
CA VAL A 154 -3.58 -19.29 -1.53
C VAL A 154 -5.05 -19.03 -1.23
N ALA A 155 -5.37 -17.84 -0.69
CA ALA A 155 -6.75 -17.46 -0.35
C ALA A 155 -7.65 -17.20 -1.57
N HIS A 156 -7.10 -17.04 -2.78
CA HIS A 156 -7.88 -16.97 -4.02
C HIS A 156 -8.28 -18.37 -4.51
N TYR A 157 -7.31 -19.29 -4.56
CA TYR A 157 -7.55 -20.65 -5.05
C TYR A 157 -8.33 -21.50 -4.03
N ASP A 158 -8.03 -21.36 -2.74
CA ASP A 158 -8.80 -21.92 -1.62
C ASP A 158 -9.31 -20.80 -0.70
N PRO A 159 -10.51 -20.25 -0.96
CA PRO A 159 -11.12 -19.18 -0.15
C PRO A 159 -11.26 -19.51 1.34
N ASP A 160 -11.28 -20.78 1.72
CA ASP A 160 -11.44 -21.20 3.11
C ASP A 160 -10.14 -21.69 3.76
N HIS A 161 -8.99 -21.43 3.13
CA HIS A 161 -7.68 -21.78 3.68
C HIS A 161 -7.40 -20.96 4.96
N GLU A 162 -7.81 -21.51 6.10
CA GLU A 162 -7.86 -20.81 7.38
C GLU A 162 -6.53 -20.14 7.77
N ALA A 163 -5.41 -20.83 7.60
CA ALA A 163 -4.10 -20.27 7.92
C ALA A 163 -3.72 -19.08 7.03
N ALA A 164 -4.26 -19.00 5.80
CA ALA A 164 -4.06 -17.86 4.91
C ALA A 164 -5.00 -16.71 5.31
N ARG A 165 -6.28 -16.98 5.57
CA ARG A 165 -7.25 -16.00 6.09
C ARG A 165 -6.75 -15.32 7.38
N ARG A 166 -6.31 -16.10 8.38
CA ARG A 166 -5.75 -15.60 9.64
C ARG A 166 -4.47 -14.77 9.44
N LEU A 167 -3.65 -15.10 8.45
CA LEU A 167 -2.44 -14.33 8.10
C LEU A 167 -2.80 -12.98 7.47
N LEU A 168 -3.81 -12.97 6.59
CA LEU A 168 -4.36 -11.77 5.95
C LEU A 168 -5.25 -10.92 6.88
N GLY A 169 -5.45 -11.35 8.13
CA GLY A 169 -6.16 -10.57 9.15
C GLY A 169 -7.64 -10.90 9.35
N PHE A 170 -8.14 -12.00 8.77
CA PHE A 170 -9.52 -12.46 8.93
C PHE A 170 -9.66 -13.52 10.02
N GLU A 171 -10.79 -13.49 10.74
CA GLU A 171 -11.31 -14.57 11.58
C GLU A 171 -12.63 -15.11 11.00
N ARG A 172 -12.98 -16.34 11.32
CA ARG A 172 -14.27 -16.93 10.91
C ARG A 172 -15.35 -16.56 11.91
N TYR A 173 -16.48 -16.07 11.43
CA TYR A 173 -17.68 -15.81 12.21
C TYR A 173 -18.88 -16.44 11.47
N GLY A 174 -19.39 -17.57 11.98
CA GLY A 174 -20.41 -18.36 11.30
C GLY A 174 -19.97 -18.85 9.91
N ASP A 175 -20.72 -18.44 8.89
CA ASP A 175 -20.48 -18.68 7.47
C ASP A 175 -19.64 -17.59 6.79
N ARG A 176 -19.06 -16.64 7.53
CA ARG A 176 -18.30 -15.50 6.97
C ARG A 176 -16.84 -15.45 7.45
N TRP A 177 -15.97 -14.96 6.58
CA TRP A 177 -14.60 -14.54 6.86
C TRP A 177 -14.56 -13.03 7.03
N VAL A 178 -14.50 -12.59 8.29
CA VAL A 178 -14.59 -11.19 8.69
C VAL A 178 -13.32 -10.73 9.37
N THR A 179 -13.09 -9.42 9.44
CA THR A 179 -12.06 -8.85 10.30
C THR A 179 -12.47 -8.96 11.79
N PRO A 180 -11.51 -8.90 12.75
CA PRO A 180 -11.83 -8.95 14.18
C PRO A 180 -12.74 -7.82 14.67
N PHE A 181 -12.68 -6.63 14.06
CA PHE A 181 -13.59 -5.52 14.38
C PHE A 181 -15.00 -5.78 13.84
N THR A 182 -15.15 -6.16 12.56
CA THR A 182 -16.44 -6.60 11.98
C THR A 182 -17.07 -7.72 12.81
N ALA A 183 -16.30 -8.76 13.18
CA ALA A 183 -16.76 -9.82 14.07
C ALA A 183 -17.21 -9.28 15.45
N SER A 184 -16.51 -8.28 15.99
CA SER A 184 -16.91 -7.62 17.24
C SER A 184 -18.16 -6.77 17.12
N MET A 185 -18.50 -6.24 15.95
CA MET A 185 -19.73 -5.51 15.70
C MET A 185 -20.92 -6.47 15.53
N LEU A 186 -20.74 -7.53 14.74
CA LEU A 186 -21.72 -8.60 14.58
C LEU A 186 -22.08 -9.25 15.93
N ARG A 187 -21.08 -9.58 16.77
CA ARG A 187 -21.29 -10.08 18.15
C ARG A 187 -22.08 -9.14 19.07
N ARG A 188 -22.21 -7.86 18.71
CA ARG A 188 -22.95 -6.84 19.48
C ARG A 188 -24.35 -6.56 18.91
N GLY A 189 -24.81 -7.32 17.92
CA GLY A 189 -26.09 -7.09 17.24
C GLY A 189 -26.09 -5.89 16.30
N TYR A 190 -24.92 -5.50 15.79
CA TYR A 190 -24.79 -4.47 14.76
C TYR A 190 -24.62 -5.11 13.39
N VAL A 191 -25.27 -4.52 12.39
CA VAL A 191 -25.13 -4.86 10.97
C VAL A 191 -24.55 -3.66 10.21
N TRP A 192 -23.82 -3.94 9.13
CA TRP A 192 -23.32 -2.90 8.25
C TRP A 192 -24.37 -2.55 7.20
N HIS A 193 -24.75 -1.27 7.14
CA HIS A 193 -25.66 -0.73 6.15
C HIS A 193 -24.93 0.17 5.16
N GLU A 194 -25.11 -0.07 3.87
CA GLU A 194 -24.33 0.55 2.78
C GLU A 194 -24.37 2.09 2.74
N ARG A 195 -25.43 2.69 3.30
CA ARG A 195 -25.61 4.15 3.45
C ARG A 195 -25.28 4.69 4.84
N PHE A 196 -25.34 3.88 5.89
CA PHE A 196 -25.37 4.36 7.28
C PHE A 196 -24.24 3.80 8.17
N GLY A 197 -23.44 2.88 7.63
CA GLY A 197 -22.39 2.20 8.37
C GLY A 197 -22.97 1.22 9.38
N TRP A 198 -22.31 1.07 10.53
CA TRP A 198 -22.77 0.16 11.58
C TRP A 198 -23.99 0.69 12.33
N LEU A 199 -25.11 -0.03 12.23
CA LEU A 199 -26.34 0.22 12.99
C LEU A 199 -26.71 -1.03 13.81
N PRO A 200 -27.36 -0.89 14.98
CA PRO A 200 -28.08 -2.00 15.59
C PRO A 200 -29.12 -2.53 14.58
N GLU A 201 -29.24 -3.84 14.43
CA GLU A 201 -30.10 -4.48 13.42
C GLU A 201 -31.54 -3.95 13.45
N LYS A 202 -32.13 -3.88 14.65
CA LYS A 202 -33.46 -3.31 14.92
C LYS A 202 -33.64 -1.82 14.56
N HIS A 203 -32.58 -1.10 14.17
CA HIS A 203 -32.66 0.31 13.75
C HIS A 203 -32.70 0.49 12.23
N VAL A 204 -32.37 -0.54 11.43
CA VAL A 204 -32.20 -0.43 9.97
C VAL A 204 -33.45 0.12 9.28
N VAL A 205 -34.61 -0.54 9.49
CA VAL A 205 -35.89 -0.14 8.87
C VAL A 205 -36.27 1.31 9.18
N ARG A 206 -36.03 1.78 10.41
CA ARG A 206 -36.30 3.18 10.80
C ARG A 206 -35.36 4.16 10.09
N TYR A 207 -34.10 3.78 9.92
CA TYR A 207 -33.12 4.57 9.16
C TYR A 207 -33.44 4.62 7.66
N GLU A 208 -33.94 3.54 7.08
CA GLU A 208 -34.44 3.49 5.70
C GLU A 208 -35.67 4.39 5.53
N ASN A 209 -36.60 4.36 6.49
CA ASN A 209 -37.79 5.22 6.56
C ASN A 209 -37.52 6.69 6.92
N GLY A 210 -36.25 7.13 6.96
CA GLY A 210 -35.89 8.54 7.17
C GLY A 210 -35.77 8.99 8.63
N GLU A 211 -35.96 8.11 9.61
CA GLU A 211 -35.75 8.43 11.02
C GLU A 211 -34.26 8.26 11.41
N ARG A 212 -33.82 8.95 12.46
CA ARG A 212 -32.45 8.91 12.95
C ARG A 212 -32.43 8.83 14.47
N TYR A 213 -31.48 8.07 15.02
CA TYR A 213 -31.31 7.96 16.46
C TYR A 213 -30.26 8.96 16.97
N PHE A 214 -30.73 10.06 17.56
CA PHE A 214 -29.93 11.12 18.17
C PHE A 214 -30.55 11.53 19.51
N ARG A 215 -30.10 10.87 20.60
CA ARG A 215 -30.66 11.02 21.97
C ARG A 215 -32.19 10.75 22.03
N GLY A 216 -32.70 9.92 21.14
CA GLY A 216 -34.12 9.76 20.83
C GLY A 216 -34.30 9.58 19.32
N TRP A 217 -35.52 9.36 18.87
CA TRP A 217 -35.84 9.25 17.45
C TRP A 217 -36.28 10.62 16.90
N ILE A 218 -35.66 11.04 15.81
CA ILE A 218 -35.93 12.30 15.12
C ILE A 218 -35.91 12.12 13.60
N ASP A 219 -36.52 13.04 12.85
CA ASP A 219 -36.40 13.10 11.39
C ASP A 219 -34.95 13.37 10.93
N ALA A 220 -34.57 12.82 9.77
CA ALA A 220 -33.22 12.97 9.21
C ALA A 220 -32.82 14.43 8.90
N LYS A 221 -33.74 15.31 8.51
CA LYS A 221 -33.44 16.74 8.31
C LYS A 221 -33.12 17.42 9.64
N LYS A 222 -33.85 17.07 10.71
CA LYS A 222 -33.58 17.55 12.07
C LYS A 222 -32.24 17.05 12.59
N GLU A 223 -31.88 15.78 12.33
CA GLU A 223 -30.54 15.28 12.64
C GLU A 223 -29.46 16.07 11.88
N ALA A 224 -29.65 16.28 10.57
CA ALA A 224 -28.67 16.97 9.73
C ALA A 224 -28.42 18.41 10.19
N GLU A 225 -29.47 19.14 10.60
CA GLU A 225 -29.35 20.49 11.15
C GLU A 225 -28.52 20.51 12.45
N LEU A 226 -28.87 19.65 13.41
CA LEU A 226 -28.17 19.55 14.71
C LEU A 226 -26.69 19.20 14.53
N ARG A 227 -26.37 18.38 13.52
CA ARG A 227 -25.02 17.90 13.24
C ARG A 227 -24.18 18.82 12.34
N ARG A 228 -24.73 19.93 11.83
CA ARG A 228 -23.94 21.01 11.21
C ARG A 228 -22.82 21.46 12.15
N ASN A 229 -23.11 21.54 13.45
CA ASN A 229 -22.08 21.74 14.47
C ASN A 229 -21.22 20.47 14.60
N PHE A 230 -19.95 20.56 14.19
CA PHE A 230 -19.00 19.45 14.19
C PHE A 230 -18.75 18.82 15.58
N ARG A 231 -19.12 19.50 16.69
CA ARG A 231 -19.13 18.88 18.03
C ARG A 231 -20.08 17.67 18.10
N TYR A 232 -21.12 17.66 17.26
CA TYR A 232 -22.10 16.58 17.11
C TYR A 232 -21.94 15.80 15.79
N ALA A 233 -20.82 15.95 15.08
CA ALA A 233 -20.52 15.26 13.82
C ALA A 233 -20.89 13.77 13.84
N TRP A 234 -21.40 13.27 12.71
CA TRP A 234 -21.52 11.83 12.48
C TRP A 234 -20.15 11.16 12.62
N GLN A 235 -20.12 9.95 13.17
CA GLN A 235 -18.90 9.18 13.39
C GLN A 235 -19.06 7.81 12.73
N VAL A 236 -18.34 7.61 11.62
CA VAL A 236 -18.34 6.34 10.88
C VAL A 236 -17.05 5.60 11.22
N ARG A 237 -17.17 4.51 11.98
CA ARG A 237 -16.06 3.62 12.32
C ARG A 237 -16.07 2.41 11.37
N THR A 238 -14.94 2.15 10.73
CA THR A 238 -14.66 0.91 10.00
C THR A 238 -13.57 0.13 10.75
N ASP A 239 -12.91 -0.84 10.12
CA ASP A 239 -11.80 -1.58 10.74
C ASP A 239 -10.64 -0.67 11.15
N HIS A 240 -10.15 0.11 10.19
CA HIS A 240 -8.93 0.90 10.32
C HIS A 240 -9.20 2.39 10.50
N TYR A 241 -10.35 2.91 10.07
CA TYR A 241 -10.66 4.35 10.12
C TYR A 241 -11.78 4.73 11.08
N LEU A 242 -11.74 6.00 11.50
CA LEU A 242 -12.83 6.77 12.09
C LEU A 242 -13.00 8.07 11.28
N VAL A 243 -14.04 8.12 10.46
CA VAL A 243 -14.41 9.34 9.73
C VAL A 243 -15.40 10.13 10.57
N LYS A 244 -15.05 11.37 10.90
CA LYS A 244 -15.95 12.34 11.54
C LYS A 244 -16.36 13.39 10.53
N THR A 245 -17.67 13.62 10.38
CA THR A 245 -18.20 14.56 9.39
C THR A 245 -19.45 15.29 9.85
N ASN A 246 -19.60 16.54 9.39
CA ASN A 246 -20.85 17.32 9.43
C ASN A 246 -21.46 17.53 8.04
N HIS A 247 -20.99 16.80 7.01
CA HIS A 247 -21.58 16.81 5.68
C HIS A 247 -22.86 15.95 5.64
N SER A 248 -22.71 14.63 5.72
CA SER A 248 -23.80 13.66 5.86
C SER A 248 -23.25 12.31 6.31
N LEU A 249 -24.10 11.48 6.93
CA LEU A 249 -23.73 10.12 7.29
C LEU A 249 -23.34 9.31 6.05
N GLU A 250 -24.13 9.41 4.98
CA GLU A 250 -23.91 8.72 3.71
C GLU A 250 -22.55 9.07 3.08
N ALA A 251 -22.15 10.34 3.08
CA ALA A 251 -20.86 10.74 2.53
C ALA A 251 -19.69 10.25 3.42
N GLY A 252 -19.86 10.26 4.75
CA GLY A 252 -18.91 9.66 5.68
C GLY A 252 -18.72 8.16 5.44
N VAL A 253 -19.80 7.42 5.13
CA VAL A 253 -19.74 5.98 4.80
C VAL A 253 -19.03 5.73 3.47
N LYS A 254 -19.35 6.50 2.42
CA LYS A 254 -18.64 6.42 1.13
C LYS A 254 -17.14 6.67 1.29
N LEU A 255 -16.77 7.72 2.03
CA LEU A 255 -15.38 8.09 2.28
C LEU A 255 -14.64 7.02 3.10
N ALA A 256 -15.27 6.48 4.14
CA ALA A 256 -14.69 5.41 4.97
C ALA A 256 -14.41 4.13 4.16
N ARG A 257 -15.31 3.74 3.24
CA ARG A 257 -15.11 2.58 2.36
C ARG A 257 -13.94 2.78 1.40
N ALA A 258 -13.85 3.94 0.75
CA ALA A 258 -12.73 4.27 -0.13
C ALA A 258 -11.38 4.22 0.62
N LEU A 259 -11.35 4.64 1.88
CA LEU A 259 -10.16 4.55 2.74
C LEU A 259 -9.82 3.10 3.14
N GLU A 260 -10.79 2.22 3.39
CA GLU A 260 -10.54 0.80 3.62
C GLU A 260 -10.00 0.10 2.36
N GLU A 261 -10.57 0.36 1.19
CA GLU A 261 -10.06 -0.15 -0.10
C GLU A 261 -8.59 0.28 -0.32
N PHE A 262 -8.30 1.57 -0.09
CA PHE A 262 -6.96 2.11 -0.18
C PHE A 262 -6.00 1.52 0.87
N TYR A 263 -6.46 1.32 2.11
CA TYR A 263 -5.67 0.69 3.15
C TYR A 263 -5.25 -0.73 2.77
N GLN A 264 -6.18 -1.55 2.26
CA GLN A 264 -5.86 -2.91 1.81
C GLN A 264 -4.82 -2.89 0.67
N PHE A 265 -4.99 -1.98 -0.30
CA PHE A 265 -3.99 -1.77 -1.36
C PHE A 265 -2.61 -1.43 -0.81
N PHE A 266 -2.56 -0.41 0.04
CA PHE A 266 -1.32 0.18 0.53
C PHE A 266 -0.57 -0.79 1.43
N ARG A 267 -1.27 -1.46 2.35
CA ARG A 267 -0.73 -2.50 3.23
C ARG A 267 -0.14 -3.67 2.46
N GLN A 268 -0.78 -4.12 1.38
CA GLN A 268 -0.21 -5.17 0.53
C GLN A 268 1.03 -4.67 -0.22
N THR A 269 0.94 -3.49 -0.83
CA THR A 269 2.02 -2.90 -1.65
C THR A 269 3.29 -2.63 -0.85
N PHE A 270 3.16 -2.25 0.42
CA PHE A 270 4.28 -1.93 1.31
C PHE A 270 4.41 -2.88 2.52
N ILE A 271 3.97 -4.14 2.42
CA ILE A 271 3.92 -5.07 3.56
C ILE A 271 5.26 -5.22 4.33
N ALA A 272 6.40 -5.13 3.63
CA ALA A 272 7.74 -5.20 4.21
C ALA A 272 8.24 -3.90 4.86
N PHE A 273 7.53 -2.78 4.68
CA PHE A 273 7.73 -1.58 5.49
C PHE A 273 7.06 -1.75 6.87
N PHE A 274 5.82 -2.25 6.86
CA PHE A 274 4.97 -2.39 8.05
C PHE A 274 5.40 -3.47 9.04
N ASN A 275 6.13 -4.49 8.59
CA ASN A 275 6.51 -5.64 9.41
C ASN A 275 8.03 -5.89 9.28
N THR A 276 8.73 -6.14 10.39
CA THR A 276 10.08 -6.72 10.33
C THR A 276 10.05 -8.14 9.77
N PRO A 277 11.19 -8.70 9.32
CA PRO A 277 11.28 -10.13 8.99
C PRO A 277 10.81 -11.03 10.14
N GLU A 278 11.12 -10.69 11.39
CA GLU A 278 10.75 -11.47 12.57
C GLU A 278 9.24 -11.35 12.89
N GLN A 279 8.64 -10.17 12.67
CA GLN A 279 7.20 -9.97 12.76
C GLN A 279 6.47 -10.78 11.66
N MET A 280 6.96 -10.75 10.42
CA MET A 280 6.44 -11.59 9.34
C MET A 280 6.57 -13.08 9.66
N GLN A 281 7.72 -13.52 10.18
CA GLN A 281 7.93 -14.90 10.59
C GLN A 281 6.91 -15.33 11.66
N LYS A 282 6.73 -14.54 12.72
CA LYS A 282 5.73 -14.79 13.76
C LYS A 282 4.29 -14.82 13.21
N LEU A 283 3.96 -13.96 12.22
CA LEU A 283 2.65 -14.01 11.55
C LEU A 283 2.43 -15.32 10.79
N PHE A 284 3.47 -15.84 10.11
CA PHE A 284 3.44 -17.10 9.35
C PHE A 284 3.53 -18.37 10.22
N GLU A 285 4.07 -18.26 11.43
CA GLU A 285 4.14 -19.35 12.41
C GLU A 285 2.90 -19.40 13.32
N GLY A 286 1.89 -18.54 13.09
CA GLY A 286 0.71 -18.42 13.94
C GLY A 286 0.98 -17.67 15.27
N GLY A 287 2.26 -17.57 15.69
CA GLY A 287 2.74 -16.90 16.90
C GLY A 287 2.55 -15.38 16.97
N GLY A 288 1.95 -14.74 15.96
CA GLY A 288 1.39 -13.39 16.06
C GLY A 288 0.22 -13.39 17.05
N THR A 289 0.53 -13.30 18.34
CA THR A 289 -0.40 -13.61 19.44
C THR A 289 -1.79 -13.01 19.23
N ALA A 290 -2.82 -13.81 19.48
CA ALA A 290 -4.20 -13.32 19.46
C ALA A 290 -4.38 -12.08 20.36
N ARG A 291 -3.57 -11.93 21.42
CA ARG A 291 -3.50 -10.73 22.28
C ARG A 291 -3.04 -9.47 21.53
N SER A 292 -2.05 -9.55 20.63
CA SER A 292 -1.61 -8.41 19.81
C SER A 292 -2.58 -8.05 18.69
N ARG A 293 -3.39 -9.01 18.21
CA ARG A 293 -4.45 -8.79 17.20
C ARG A 293 -5.77 -8.34 17.83
N ARG A 294 -6.07 -8.75 19.07
CA ARG A 294 -7.30 -8.37 19.84
C ARG A 294 -7.28 -6.96 20.41
N ARG A 295 -6.11 -6.33 20.56
CA ARG A 295 -6.07 -4.89 20.89
C ARG A 295 -6.48 -4.14 19.63
N LEU A 296 -7.75 -3.74 19.56
CA LEU A 296 -8.29 -2.88 18.51
C LEU A 296 -7.31 -1.73 18.28
N GLN A 297 -6.72 -1.68 17.08
CA GLN A 297 -5.85 -0.58 16.69
C GLN A 297 -6.65 0.73 16.86
N ARG A 298 -5.98 1.79 17.34
CA ARG A 298 -6.60 3.12 17.33
C ARG A 298 -6.95 3.44 15.87
N PRO A 299 -8.17 3.93 15.57
CA PRO A 299 -8.51 4.34 14.22
C PRO A 299 -7.56 5.40 13.70
N HIS A 300 -7.14 5.25 12.45
CA HIS A 300 -6.73 6.37 11.60
C HIS A 300 -7.91 7.34 11.52
N THR A 301 -7.71 8.57 11.99
CA THR A 301 -8.82 9.53 12.13
C THR A 301 -8.85 10.49 10.95
N VAL A 302 -10.06 10.75 10.45
CA VAL A 302 -10.30 11.68 9.34
C VAL A 302 -11.40 12.65 9.72
N HIS A 303 -11.16 13.95 9.56
CA HIS A 303 -12.14 15.01 9.66
C HIS A 303 -12.55 15.45 8.26
N PHE A 304 -13.82 15.24 7.92
CA PHE A 304 -14.39 15.55 6.62
C PHE A 304 -15.48 16.61 6.76
N TYR A 305 -15.14 17.86 6.46
CA TYR A 305 -16.01 19.03 6.65
C TYR A 305 -17.02 19.21 5.52
N ARG A 306 -18.18 19.79 5.84
CA ARG A 306 -19.25 20.08 4.87
C ARG A 306 -18.83 21.11 3.82
N ILE A 307 -17.99 22.08 4.19
CA ILE A 307 -17.59 23.20 3.34
C ILE A 307 -16.11 23.56 3.54
N ARG A 308 -15.50 24.15 2.49
CA ARG A 308 -14.09 24.55 2.48
C ARG A 308 -13.74 25.64 3.50
N SER A 309 -14.63 26.58 3.76
CA SER A 309 -14.38 27.68 4.71
C SER A 309 -14.17 27.17 6.14
N GLU A 310 -14.94 26.15 6.58
CA GLU A 310 -14.75 25.53 7.88
C GLU A 310 -13.42 24.78 7.99
N TYR A 311 -12.98 24.12 6.92
CA TYR A 311 -11.66 23.49 6.85
C TYR A 311 -10.53 24.51 7.03
N VAL A 312 -10.64 25.66 6.34
CA VAL A 312 -9.69 26.77 6.45
C VAL A 312 -9.70 27.36 7.87
N GLU A 313 -10.87 27.75 8.37
CA GLU A 313 -11.05 28.38 9.69
C GLU A 313 -10.44 27.55 10.82
N ARG A 314 -10.65 26.22 10.81
CA ARG A 314 -10.12 25.31 11.84
C ARG A 314 -8.61 25.12 11.84
N LEU A 315 -7.92 25.51 10.77
CA LEU A 315 -6.52 25.19 10.55
C LEU A 315 -5.64 26.42 10.29
N ARG A 316 -6.20 27.58 9.97
CA ARG A 316 -5.48 28.82 9.63
C ARG A 316 -4.46 29.21 10.71
N ASP A 317 -4.85 29.13 11.98
CA ASP A 317 -4.00 29.47 13.14
C ASP A 317 -2.75 28.57 13.28
N ARG A 318 -2.78 27.37 12.67
CA ARG A 318 -1.69 26.38 12.72
C ARG A 318 -0.94 26.30 11.40
N ILE A 319 -1.61 26.59 10.29
CA ILE A 319 -1.10 26.50 8.92
C ILE A 319 -1.55 27.79 8.20
N PRO A 320 -0.74 28.86 8.24
CA PRO A 320 -1.11 30.18 7.69
C PRO A 320 -1.47 30.18 6.20
N GLN A 321 -1.04 29.17 5.44
CA GLN A 321 -1.33 28.99 4.02
C GLN A 321 -2.27 27.80 3.75
N ILE A 322 -3.16 27.43 4.68
CA ILE A 322 -4.10 26.31 4.47
C ILE A 322 -5.03 26.54 3.26
N GLU A 323 -5.24 27.80 2.87
CA GLU A 323 -6.09 28.21 1.75
C GLU A 323 -5.59 27.80 0.36
N ILE A 324 -4.38 27.25 0.22
CA ILE A 324 -3.90 26.64 -1.03
C ILE A 324 -3.99 25.10 -1.06
N THR A 325 -4.58 24.48 -0.03
CA THR A 325 -4.66 23.01 0.09
C THR A 325 -6.08 22.48 -0.12
N ASN A 326 -6.19 21.27 -0.71
CA ASN A 326 -7.46 20.54 -0.90
C ASN A 326 -7.65 19.40 0.14
N GLY A 327 -6.65 19.20 0.99
CA GLY A 327 -6.59 18.24 2.07
C GLY A 327 -5.22 18.37 2.76
N LEU A 328 -5.11 17.88 3.99
CA LEU A 328 -3.87 17.89 4.76
C LEU A 328 -3.88 16.80 5.84
N TYR A 329 -2.89 15.92 5.83
CA TYR A 329 -2.53 15.13 6.99
C TYR A 329 -1.64 15.93 7.95
N LEU A 330 -2.04 16.03 9.22
CA LEU A 330 -1.22 16.59 10.29
C LEU A 330 -0.67 15.47 11.19
N PRO A 331 0.66 15.20 11.15
CA PRO A 331 1.27 14.14 11.96
C PRO A 331 1.07 14.30 13.46
N ASP A 332 1.09 15.54 13.97
CA ASP A 332 0.97 15.83 15.40
C ASP A 332 -0.43 15.50 15.94
N ASP A 333 -1.47 15.69 15.12
CA ASP A 333 -2.85 15.31 15.46
C ASP A 333 -3.14 13.84 15.18
N ARG A 334 -2.42 13.27 14.20
CA ARG A 334 -2.73 11.98 13.56
C ARG A 334 -4.12 12.00 12.89
N ILE A 335 -4.42 13.11 12.22
CA ILE A 335 -5.71 13.37 11.57
C ILE A 335 -5.48 13.82 10.12
N ILE A 336 -6.23 13.24 9.19
CA ILE A 336 -6.44 13.84 7.86
C ILE A 336 -7.58 14.83 7.96
N TYR A 337 -7.33 16.06 7.54
CA TYR A 337 -8.34 17.10 7.39
C TYR A 337 -8.67 17.26 5.91
N THR A 338 -9.95 17.21 5.56
CA THR A 338 -10.46 17.34 4.19
C THR A 338 -11.89 17.88 4.22
N PHE A 339 -12.44 18.28 3.08
CA PHE A 339 -13.76 18.89 2.96
C PHE A 339 -14.49 18.37 1.72
N TYR A 340 -15.81 18.50 1.70
CA TYR A 340 -16.61 18.25 0.51
C TYR A 340 -16.39 19.37 -0.52
N ASN A 341 -16.00 18.99 -1.73
CA ASN A 341 -15.97 19.86 -2.89
C ASN A 341 -17.08 19.42 -3.86
N PRO A 342 -18.03 20.30 -4.22
CA PRO A 342 -19.07 19.98 -5.21
C PRO A 342 -18.58 20.00 -6.66
N ASP A 343 -17.37 20.53 -6.93
CA ASP A 343 -16.76 20.52 -8.25
C ASP A 343 -16.45 19.07 -8.71
N PRO A 344 -17.07 18.57 -9.80
CA PRO A 344 -16.84 17.21 -10.27
C PRO A 344 -15.45 17.00 -10.88
N GLU A 345 -14.77 18.06 -11.33
CA GLU A 345 -13.42 18.00 -11.91
C GLU A 345 -12.32 17.98 -10.84
N ALA A 346 -12.67 18.26 -9.57
CA ALA A 346 -11.72 18.24 -8.47
C ALA A 346 -11.35 16.79 -8.07
N ASP A 347 -10.08 16.42 -8.23
CA ASP A 347 -9.55 15.11 -7.79
C ASP A 347 -9.38 15.03 -6.25
N MET A 348 -10.52 15.07 -5.56
CA MET A 348 -10.63 14.92 -4.11
C MET A 348 -10.23 13.51 -3.65
N ARG A 349 -10.40 12.50 -4.50
CA ARG A 349 -10.05 11.10 -4.21
C ARG A 349 -8.53 10.90 -4.27
N GLY A 350 -7.87 11.39 -5.31
CA GLY A 350 -6.41 11.40 -5.40
C GLY A 350 -5.80 12.15 -4.23
N THR A 351 -6.32 13.35 -3.93
CA THR A 351 -5.93 14.13 -2.74
C THR A 351 -6.10 13.34 -1.44
N LEU A 352 -7.25 12.69 -1.22
CA LEU A 352 -7.48 11.86 -0.03
C LEU A 352 -6.48 10.69 0.08
N PHE A 353 -6.12 10.06 -1.03
CA PHE A 353 -5.15 8.96 -1.07
C PHE A 353 -3.69 9.43 -0.93
N HIS A 354 -3.38 10.68 -1.31
CA HIS A 354 -2.12 11.35 -0.97
C HIS A 354 -2.00 11.48 0.56
N GLU A 355 -3.00 12.07 1.22
CA GLU A 355 -2.98 12.26 2.68
C GLU A 355 -3.06 10.93 3.44
N ALA A 356 -3.82 9.94 2.94
CA ALA A 356 -3.84 8.59 3.49
C ALA A 356 -2.48 7.88 3.35
N THR A 357 -1.71 8.15 2.30
CA THR A 357 -0.33 7.63 2.19
C THR A 357 0.55 8.15 3.33
N HIS A 358 0.48 9.45 3.63
CA HIS A 358 1.19 10.04 4.75
C HIS A 358 0.73 9.44 6.07
N GLN A 359 -0.58 9.41 6.32
CA GLN A 359 -1.18 8.83 7.53
C GLN A 359 -0.69 7.40 7.78
N LEU A 360 -0.76 6.53 6.77
CA LEU A 360 -0.36 5.14 6.90
C LEU A 360 1.14 4.96 7.08
N PHE A 361 1.98 5.84 6.54
CA PHE A 361 3.43 5.81 6.84
C PHE A 361 3.74 6.29 8.26
N TYR A 362 3.18 7.42 8.69
CA TYR A 362 3.44 8.01 10.01
C TYR A 362 2.88 7.15 11.16
N GLU A 363 1.64 6.67 11.05
CA GLU A 363 0.98 5.89 12.11
C GLU A 363 1.34 4.39 12.09
N SER A 364 2.18 3.95 11.14
CA SER A 364 2.70 2.58 11.06
C SER A 364 3.48 2.10 12.29
N GLN A 365 3.95 3.03 13.14
CA GLN A 365 4.76 2.76 14.32
C GLN A 365 4.19 3.48 15.54
N SER A 366 4.32 2.86 16.71
CA SER A 366 3.79 3.38 17.97
C SER A 366 4.56 4.59 18.55
N ARG A 367 5.51 5.15 17.82
CA ARG A 367 6.36 6.27 18.25
C ARG A 367 6.18 7.45 17.31
N ASP A 368 5.85 8.60 17.88
CA ASP A 368 5.93 9.87 17.18
C ASP A 368 7.38 10.11 16.76
N ARG A 369 7.59 10.25 15.45
CA ARG A 369 8.86 10.62 14.85
C ARG A 369 8.62 11.29 13.50
N PRO A 370 9.37 12.35 13.16
CA PRO A 370 9.41 12.84 11.79
C PRO A 370 9.90 11.73 10.85
N ILE A 371 9.20 11.49 9.75
CA ILE A 371 9.65 10.56 8.70
C ILE A 371 10.22 11.39 7.56
N ALA A 372 11.51 11.14 7.27
CA ALA A 372 12.21 11.70 6.14
C ALA A 372 12.32 13.25 6.11
N ASN A 373 12.31 13.92 7.28
CA ASN A 373 12.54 15.37 7.37
C ASN A 373 13.90 15.79 6.80
N ASP A 374 14.98 15.15 7.23
CA ASP A 374 16.34 15.63 6.93
C ASP A 374 16.91 15.08 5.61
N ALA A 375 16.40 13.93 5.16
CA ALA A 375 16.77 13.30 3.90
C ALA A 375 15.75 12.24 3.48
N ASN A 376 15.71 11.92 2.19
CA ASN A 376 14.75 11.02 1.54
C ASN A 376 13.29 11.49 1.59
N PHE A 377 13.01 12.79 1.80
CA PHE A 377 11.63 13.32 1.84
C PHE A 377 10.84 12.96 0.57
N TRP A 378 11.51 12.96 -0.59
CA TRP A 378 10.99 12.48 -1.87
C TRP A 378 10.32 11.11 -1.82
N ALA A 379 10.76 10.21 -0.93
CA ALA A 379 10.29 8.83 -0.91
C ALA A 379 8.88 8.74 -0.33
N VAL A 380 8.53 9.65 0.58
CA VAL A 380 7.19 9.75 1.16
C VAL A 380 6.29 10.49 0.18
N GLU A 381 6.65 11.73 -0.18
CA GLU A 381 5.93 12.59 -1.15
C GLU A 381 5.73 11.93 -2.51
N GLY A 382 6.77 11.31 -3.06
CA GLY A 382 6.74 10.66 -4.38
C GLY A 382 5.92 9.37 -4.39
N ILE A 383 5.77 8.69 -3.25
CA ILE A 383 4.81 7.59 -3.13
C ILE A 383 3.40 8.15 -2.98
N ALA A 384 3.17 9.21 -2.20
CA ALA A 384 1.87 9.85 -2.09
C ALA A 384 1.37 10.35 -3.47
N CYS A 385 2.23 11.06 -4.21
CA CYS A 385 2.02 11.47 -5.60
C CYS A 385 1.77 10.31 -6.58
N TYR A 386 2.31 9.11 -6.32
CA TYR A 386 2.00 7.93 -7.12
C TYR A 386 0.63 7.35 -6.75
N MET A 387 0.28 7.37 -5.46
CA MET A 387 -0.98 6.83 -4.93
C MET A 387 -2.21 7.68 -5.27
N GLU A 388 -2.03 8.95 -5.63
CA GLU A 388 -3.08 9.77 -6.24
C GLU A 388 -3.66 9.11 -7.51
N SER A 389 -2.84 8.42 -8.30
CA SER A 389 -3.28 7.69 -9.51
C SER A 389 -4.09 6.42 -9.22
N ALA A 390 -4.48 6.16 -7.96
CA ALA A 390 -5.15 4.94 -7.59
C ALA A 390 -6.64 4.93 -7.99
N GLN A 391 -6.96 4.17 -9.02
CA GLN A 391 -8.29 4.01 -9.61
C GLN A 391 -8.88 2.64 -9.26
N LEU A 392 -10.21 2.57 -9.12
CA LEU A 392 -10.92 1.32 -8.89
C LEU A 392 -11.23 0.69 -10.25
N GLY A 393 -10.64 -0.48 -10.54
CA GLY A 393 -10.95 -1.26 -11.74
C GLY A 393 -11.83 -2.49 -11.42
N PRO A 394 -12.24 -3.26 -12.44
CA PRO A 394 -13.09 -4.46 -12.26
C PRO A 394 -12.51 -5.52 -11.32
N LYS A 395 -11.19 -5.54 -11.14
CA LYS A 395 -10.44 -6.46 -10.26
C LYS A 395 -9.96 -5.82 -8.95
N GLY A 396 -10.54 -4.69 -8.55
CA GLY A 396 -10.11 -3.90 -7.39
C GLY A 396 -9.20 -2.72 -7.76
N LEU A 397 -8.59 -2.10 -6.74
CA LEU A 397 -7.76 -0.91 -6.92
C LEU A 397 -6.51 -1.20 -7.77
N THR A 398 -6.10 -0.24 -8.59
CA THR A 398 -4.80 -0.23 -9.29
C THR A 398 -4.24 1.18 -9.27
N ALA A 399 -2.92 1.34 -9.30
CA ALA A 399 -2.28 2.66 -9.38
C ALA A 399 -1.03 2.57 -10.26
N GLY A 400 -0.68 3.68 -10.90
CA GLY A 400 0.46 3.78 -11.82
C GLY A 400 0.09 3.83 -13.31
N ASP A 401 -1.17 4.11 -13.66
CA ASP A 401 -1.55 4.34 -15.06
C ASP A 401 -0.78 5.56 -15.63
N PRO A 402 0.07 5.39 -16.67
CA PRO A 402 0.80 6.49 -17.31
C PRO A 402 -0.09 7.62 -17.85
N SER A 403 -1.40 7.39 -18.04
CA SER A 403 -2.36 8.42 -18.45
C SER A 403 -2.68 9.45 -17.36
N TYR A 404 -2.41 9.15 -16.08
CA TYR A 404 -2.78 10.04 -14.98
C TYR A 404 -2.09 11.41 -15.09
N VAL A 405 -2.85 12.49 -14.85
CA VAL A 405 -2.42 13.88 -15.14
C VAL A 405 -1.06 14.24 -14.55
N ARG A 406 -0.78 13.84 -13.31
CA ARG A 406 0.52 14.11 -12.66
C ARG A 406 1.70 13.45 -13.40
N PHE A 407 1.47 12.31 -14.05
CA PHE A 407 2.50 11.59 -14.79
C PHE A 407 2.68 12.16 -16.20
N GLN A 408 1.59 12.60 -16.83
CA GLN A 408 1.67 13.36 -18.09
C GLN A 408 2.47 14.65 -17.89
N VAL A 409 2.15 15.44 -16.87
CA VAL A 409 2.87 16.69 -16.53
C VAL A 409 4.34 16.42 -16.18
N ALA A 410 4.63 15.37 -15.41
CA ALA A 410 6.01 14.98 -15.12
C ALA A 410 6.78 14.56 -16.39
N ARG A 411 6.12 13.84 -17.32
CA ARG A 411 6.70 13.46 -18.61
C ARG A 411 6.96 14.67 -19.50
N TYR A 412 5.99 15.58 -19.63
CA TYR A 412 6.11 16.82 -20.40
C TYR A 412 7.32 17.64 -19.94
N ARG A 413 7.43 17.88 -18.62
CA ARG A 413 8.56 18.61 -18.03
C ARG A 413 9.91 17.98 -18.32
N TYR A 414 9.99 16.66 -18.39
CA TYR A 414 11.23 15.96 -18.72
C TYR A 414 11.59 15.99 -20.21
N VAL A 415 10.60 15.85 -21.08
CA VAL A 415 10.82 15.73 -22.55
C VAL A 415 10.94 17.11 -23.19
N GLU A 416 10.02 18.02 -22.89
CA GLU A 416 9.90 19.34 -23.52
C GLU A 416 10.69 20.42 -22.76
N GLU A 417 10.60 20.48 -21.43
CA GLU A 417 11.33 21.47 -20.62
C GLU A 417 12.75 21.01 -20.21
N GLY A 418 13.13 19.76 -20.51
CA GLY A 418 14.40 19.16 -20.08
C GLY A 418 14.58 19.03 -18.55
N PHE A 419 13.54 19.29 -17.76
CA PHE A 419 13.60 19.44 -16.31
C PHE A 419 13.61 18.09 -15.58
N TYR A 420 14.67 17.83 -14.81
CA TYR A 420 14.70 16.77 -13.80
C TYR A 420 15.73 17.07 -12.71
N ILE A 421 15.50 16.52 -11.51
CA ILE A 421 16.52 16.49 -10.45
C ILE A 421 17.19 15.10 -10.47
N PRO A 422 18.53 15.02 -10.57
CA PRO A 422 19.25 13.75 -10.47
C PRO A 422 18.96 13.05 -9.14
N LEU A 423 18.65 11.74 -9.18
CA LEU A 423 18.25 10.98 -7.98
C LEU A 423 19.28 11.10 -6.84
N ALA A 424 20.58 11.16 -7.15
CA ALA A 424 21.65 11.31 -6.16
C ALA A 424 21.62 12.66 -5.40
N LYS A 425 21.10 13.74 -6.02
CA LYS A 425 20.80 15.01 -5.36
C LYS A 425 19.50 14.89 -4.57
N PHE A 426 18.45 14.38 -5.23
CA PHE A 426 17.09 14.32 -4.66
C PHE A 426 16.98 13.44 -3.40
N VAL A 427 17.78 12.36 -3.28
CA VAL A 427 17.84 11.53 -2.05
C VAL A 427 18.43 12.24 -0.84
N ARG A 428 19.25 13.27 -1.05
CA ARG A 428 19.90 14.04 0.01
C ARG A 428 19.09 15.23 0.48
N MET A 429 18.17 15.73 -0.34
CA MET A 429 17.36 16.89 -0.01
C MET A 429 16.39 16.57 1.15
N SER A 430 16.39 17.46 2.12
CA SER A 430 15.45 17.56 3.22
C SER A 430 14.06 18.03 2.76
N LYS A 431 13.09 17.93 3.66
CA LYS A 431 11.77 18.54 3.53
C LYS A 431 11.87 20.04 3.26
N ALA A 432 12.71 20.76 4.02
CA ALA A 432 12.87 22.20 3.88
C ALA A 432 13.45 22.58 2.51
N GLU A 433 14.50 21.91 2.03
CA GLU A 433 15.09 22.17 0.70
C GLU A 433 14.13 21.87 -0.45
N ILE A 434 13.24 20.87 -0.31
CA ILE A 434 12.21 20.57 -1.31
C ILE A 434 11.06 21.58 -1.26
N GLN A 435 10.65 22.01 -0.07
CA GLN A 435 9.55 22.97 0.12
C GLN A 435 9.92 24.39 -0.33
N HIS A 436 11.19 24.79 -0.20
CA HIS A 436 11.70 26.10 -0.65
C HIS A 436 12.44 26.03 -1.99
N HIS A 437 12.35 24.91 -2.73
CA HIS A 437 13.00 24.80 -4.03
C HIS A 437 12.38 25.81 -5.01
N PRO A 438 13.16 26.67 -5.72
CA PRO A 438 12.60 27.70 -6.60
C PRO A 438 11.62 27.14 -7.63
N GLU A 439 11.90 25.93 -8.11
CA GLU A 439 11.08 25.22 -9.10
C GLU A 439 10.02 24.28 -8.48
N ILE A 440 9.57 24.49 -7.24
CA ILE A 440 8.60 23.59 -6.57
C ILE A 440 7.31 23.40 -7.40
N GLY A 441 6.86 24.44 -8.10
CA GLY A 441 5.72 24.39 -9.04
C GLY A 441 5.94 23.45 -10.23
N LYS A 442 7.20 23.19 -10.63
CA LYS A 442 7.57 22.17 -11.63
C LYS A 442 7.46 20.73 -11.09
N GLY A 443 6.78 20.53 -9.96
CA GLY A 443 6.46 19.20 -9.45
C GLY A 443 7.69 18.50 -8.90
N VAL A 444 8.59 19.25 -8.26
CA VAL A 444 9.79 18.73 -7.57
C VAL A 444 9.42 17.55 -6.68
N ARG A 445 8.35 17.67 -5.88
CA ARG A 445 7.77 16.61 -5.03
C ARG A 445 7.47 15.30 -5.78
N ALA A 446 7.16 15.38 -7.07
CA ALA A 446 6.84 14.27 -7.97
C ALA A 446 8.05 13.75 -8.79
N GLY A 447 9.25 14.33 -8.65
CA GLY A 447 10.42 14.09 -9.54
C GLY A 447 10.93 12.64 -9.63
N VAL A 448 10.47 11.75 -8.76
CA VAL A 448 10.79 10.31 -8.77
C VAL A 448 9.94 9.50 -9.73
N LEU A 449 8.76 9.98 -10.12
CA LEU A 449 7.90 9.30 -11.09
C LEU A 449 8.64 9.08 -12.42
N LEU A 450 9.43 10.06 -12.85
CA LEU A 450 10.32 9.98 -14.01
C LEU A 450 11.39 8.87 -13.91
N HIS A 451 11.91 8.59 -12.72
CA HIS A 451 12.92 7.53 -12.53
C HIS A 451 12.29 6.12 -12.49
N ALA A 452 11.01 6.04 -12.08
CA ALA A 452 10.24 4.79 -12.09
C ALA A 452 9.74 4.42 -13.49
N LEU A 453 9.22 5.39 -14.25
CA LEU A 453 8.61 5.20 -15.58
C LEU A 453 9.62 4.82 -16.68
N ARG A 454 10.92 5.07 -16.48
CA ARG A 454 11.93 5.04 -17.56
C ARG A 454 12.29 3.64 -18.11
N ARG A 455 11.98 2.51 -17.42
CA ARG A 455 12.48 1.14 -17.79
C ARG A 455 11.61 -0.08 -17.32
N ARG A 456 10.37 -0.25 -17.84
CA ARG A 456 9.43 -1.39 -17.59
C ARG A 456 8.75 -1.39 -16.17
N PRO A 457 7.76 -2.27 -15.84
CA PRO A 457 6.64 -1.91 -14.96
C PRO A 457 6.99 -1.60 -13.50
N VAL A 458 6.20 -0.68 -12.95
CA VAL A 458 6.60 0.23 -11.86
C VAL A 458 6.71 -0.44 -10.49
N SER A 459 5.91 -1.48 -10.22
CA SER A 459 5.79 -2.12 -8.89
C SER A 459 7.13 -2.59 -8.29
N ARG A 460 8.07 -3.06 -9.14
CA ARG A 460 9.31 -3.70 -8.67
C ARG A 460 10.44 -2.72 -8.28
N ARG A 461 10.41 -1.45 -8.72
CA ARG A 461 11.51 -0.49 -8.48
C ARG A 461 11.23 0.48 -7.33
N ILE A 462 10.03 1.07 -7.27
CA ILE A 462 9.62 1.94 -6.15
C ILE A 462 9.74 1.14 -4.84
N HIS A 463 9.22 -0.09 -4.82
CA HIS A 463 9.34 -0.97 -3.66
C HIS A 463 10.81 -1.28 -3.30
N ARG A 464 11.75 -1.42 -4.25
CA ARG A 464 13.14 -1.77 -3.90
C ARG A 464 13.96 -0.56 -3.43
N ALA A 465 13.83 0.60 -4.07
CA ALA A 465 14.60 1.79 -3.72
C ALA A 465 14.08 2.43 -2.41
N SER A 466 12.79 2.73 -2.34
CA SER A 466 12.20 3.43 -1.20
C SER A 466 12.20 2.58 0.05
N VAL A 467 11.77 1.30 -0.02
CA VAL A 467 11.72 0.45 1.18
C VAL A 467 13.12 0.12 1.69
N THR A 468 14.14 -0.10 0.83
CA THR A 468 15.51 -0.34 1.32
C THR A 468 16.09 0.88 2.03
N ASN A 469 15.83 2.11 1.54
CA ASN A 469 16.33 3.32 2.19
C ASN A 469 15.60 3.60 3.51
N LEU A 470 14.27 3.47 3.54
CA LEU A 470 13.46 3.61 4.75
C LEU A 470 13.79 2.52 5.80
N GLN A 471 14.05 1.28 5.38
CA GLN A 471 14.54 0.20 6.26
C GLN A 471 15.98 0.45 6.75
N ARG A 472 16.85 1.09 5.96
CA ARG A 472 18.20 1.47 6.41
C ARG A 472 18.18 2.58 7.47
N GLN A 473 17.28 3.56 7.35
CA GLN A 473 17.04 4.54 8.42
C GLN A 473 16.51 3.89 9.71
N ARG A 474 15.65 2.86 9.59
CA ARG A 474 15.22 2.02 10.73
C ARG A 474 16.38 1.27 11.39
N ALA A 475 17.34 0.77 10.60
CA ALA A 475 18.50 0.04 11.12
C ALA A 475 19.53 0.94 11.79
N ARG A 476 19.91 2.07 11.16
CA ARG A 476 20.97 2.98 11.67
C ARG A 476 20.69 3.49 13.09
N THR A 477 19.46 3.97 13.30
CA THR A 477 18.97 4.42 14.62
C THR A 477 18.93 3.33 15.70
N THR A 478 19.09 2.06 15.32
CA THR A 478 19.25 0.94 16.28
C THR A 478 20.73 0.72 16.62
N THR A 479 21.65 0.91 15.68
CA THR A 479 23.11 0.77 15.88
C THR A 479 23.74 1.93 16.65
N ASP A 480 23.27 3.17 16.46
CA ASP A 480 23.80 4.34 17.19
C ASP A 480 23.58 4.22 18.71
N ARG A 481 22.57 3.45 19.13
CA ARG A 481 22.30 3.09 20.54
C ARG A 481 23.17 1.97 21.11
N VAL A 482 23.86 1.19 20.27
CA VAL A 482 24.84 0.19 20.73
C VAL A 482 26.19 0.88 20.92
N ALA A 483 26.59 1.76 20.01
CA ALA A 483 27.79 2.58 20.16
C ALA A 483 27.69 3.53 21.38
N GLY A 484 26.59 4.27 21.51
CA GLY A 484 26.35 5.21 22.63
C GLY A 484 26.12 4.57 24.01
N ARG A 485 26.48 3.29 24.21
CA ARG A 485 26.33 2.57 25.49
C ARG A 485 27.61 1.95 26.03
N VAL A 486 28.76 2.16 25.36
CA VAL A 486 30.06 1.60 25.77
C VAL A 486 30.88 2.61 26.59
N ASP A 487 30.76 3.91 26.33
CA ASP A 487 31.61 4.95 26.95
C ASP A 487 31.09 5.50 28.31
N ARG A 488 30.56 4.64 29.19
CA ARG A 488 30.26 4.99 30.60
C ARG A 488 30.48 3.81 31.56
N CYS A 489 31.71 3.34 31.64
CA CYS A 489 32.25 2.68 32.84
C CYS A 489 33.52 3.40 33.29
N GLU A 490 33.76 3.37 34.61
CA GLU A 490 35.00 3.77 35.29
C GLU A 490 35.41 5.25 35.21
N PHE A 491 35.10 6.00 36.27
CA PHE A 491 36.10 6.58 37.19
C PHE A 491 35.38 7.29 38.35
N ARG A 492 35.31 6.64 39.53
CA ARG A 492 35.08 7.33 40.81
C ARG A 492 36.30 7.07 41.69
N ARG A 493 37.10 8.12 41.88
CA ARG A 493 38.28 8.10 42.76
C ARG A 493 37.82 7.99 44.21
N ALA A 494 38.54 7.21 45.01
CA ALA A 494 38.46 7.28 46.46
C ALA A 494 39.00 8.64 46.95
N GLY A 495 38.38 9.22 47.98
CA GLY A 495 38.92 10.37 48.70
C GLY A 495 39.88 9.93 49.81
N PRO A 496 40.84 10.78 50.23
CA PRO A 496 41.77 10.46 51.30
C PRO A 496 41.11 10.62 52.69
N PRO A 497 41.59 9.92 53.73
CA PRO A 497 41.11 10.09 55.10
C PRO A 497 41.79 11.26 55.80
N VAL A 498 41.02 12.00 56.61
CA VAL A 498 41.55 12.85 57.69
C VAL A 498 40.75 12.53 58.96
N ARG A 499 41.43 12.64 60.10
CA ARG A 499 40.97 12.22 61.44
C ARG A 499 39.84 13.07 61.99
#